data_AF-A0A8T4S752-F1
#
_entry.id   AF-A0A8T4S752-F1
#
_cell.length_a   1.000
_cell.length_b   1.000
_cell.length_c   1.000
_cell.angle_alpha   90.00
_cell.angle_beta   90.00
_cell.angle_gamma   90.00
#
_symmetry.space_group_name_H-M   'P 1'
#
loop_
_entity.id
_entity.type
_entity.pdbx_description
1 polymer ?
#
loop_
_entity_poly.entity_id
_entity_poly.type
_entity_poly.pdbx_seq_one_letter_code
_entity_poly.pdbx_strand_id
1 'polypeptide(L)'
;MFKVLIKRFPGLKLELLQANIKQEPEDFIRKSFFLALFSTIVLLFISILVLIKLEKSVLLAFLSIPIFFILFLFFIKSPRVKAKKQVREIDKEIVYAGRFLLIELSSGIPLYNTMLNVSNVYPKIGRHFREVTNRIEIGRPMETAMDEVIELTPSPNFRKFLWQISNSLRTGSDVGLALKGILDQISREQLLEVKAYGKKLNPMVMFYLMIAVIAPSLGIAMLSMLSSFIGLNLDFNSLLGIGVGVAIIQLMFIAVIRNSRPGVEI
;
A
#
# COMPACT_ATOMS: atom_id res chain seq x y z
N MET A 1 16.44 -19.38 18.08
CA MET A 1 15.79 -19.46 16.75
C MET A 1 15.32 -18.10 16.23
N PHE A 2 14.49 -17.36 16.97
CA PHE A 2 13.92 -16.08 16.50
C PHE A 2 14.93 -14.92 16.34
N LYS A 3 15.98 -14.86 17.17
CA LYS A 3 17.09 -13.90 17.01
C LYS A 3 17.88 -14.07 15.69
N VAL A 4 17.93 -15.29 15.13
CA VAL A 4 18.57 -15.57 13.84
C VAL A 4 17.69 -15.11 12.67
N LEU A 5 16.36 -15.23 12.83
CA LEU A 5 15.38 -14.75 11.85
C LEU A 5 15.35 -13.22 11.73
N ILE A 6 15.62 -12.49 12.82
CA ILE A 6 15.74 -11.02 12.79
C ILE A 6 16.89 -10.55 11.89
N LYS A 7 18.03 -11.24 11.90
CA LYS A 7 19.16 -10.91 11.00
C LYS A 7 18.79 -11.02 9.52
N ARG A 8 17.75 -11.78 9.18
CA ARG A 8 17.23 -11.93 7.81
C ARG A 8 16.28 -10.79 7.41
N PHE A 9 15.78 -10.00 8.37
CA PHE A 9 14.90 -8.86 8.17
C PHE A 9 15.37 -7.63 8.95
N PRO A 10 16.52 -7.02 8.58
CA PRO A 10 17.13 -5.94 9.34
C PRO A 10 16.26 -4.67 9.44
N GLY A 11 15.34 -4.46 8.49
CA GLY A 11 14.43 -3.31 8.47
C GLY A 11 13.14 -3.48 9.29
N LEU A 12 12.87 -4.66 9.86
CA LEU A 12 11.57 -4.96 10.47
C LEU A 12 11.23 -4.04 11.64
N LYS A 13 12.22 -3.66 12.46
CA LYS A 13 12.01 -2.72 13.57
C LYS A 13 11.46 -1.37 13.07
N LEU A 14 12.08 -0.82 12.04
CA LEU A 14 11.65 0.44 11.43
C LEU A 14 10.27 0.29 10.78
N GLU A 15 10.02 -0.81 10.07
CA GLU A 15 8.71 -1.08 9.44
C GLU A 15 7.58 -1.21 10.46
N LEU A 16 7.83 -1.80 11.64
CA LEU A 16 6.84 -1.90 12.72
C LEU A 16 6.52 -0.54 13.32
N LEU A 17 7.55 0.27 13.59
CA LEU A 17 7.39 1.64 14.09
C LEU A 17 6.61 2.50 13.07
N GLN A 18 7.01 2.46 11.80
CA GLN A 18 6.33 3.10 10.69
C GLN A 18 4.89 2.62 10.49
N ALA A 19 4.60 1.35 10.79
CA ALA A 19 3.27 0.77 10.75
C ALA A 19 2.41 1.10 11.99
N ASN A 20 2.94 1.87 12.94
CA ASN A 20 2.34 2.14 14.26
C ASN A 20 1.98 0.84 15.02
N ILE A 21 2.82 -0.19 14.88
CA ILE A 21 2.69 -1.46 15.58
C ILE A 21 3.64 -1.42 16.78
N LYS A 22 3.06 -1.22 17.98
CA LYS A 22 3.78 -1.22 19.27
C LYS A 22 4.12 -2.63 19.71
N GLN A 23 4.97 -3.33 18.97
CA GLN A 23 5.45 -4.67 19.31
C GLN A 23 6.94 -4.77 19.07
N GLU A 24 7.64 -5.45 19.97
CA GLU A 24 9.04 -5.79 19.76
C GLU A 24 9.18 -6.70 18.53
N PRO A 25 10.24 -6.52 17.70
CA PRO A 25 10.45 -7.34 16.50
C PRO A 25 10.47 -8.85 16.79
N GLU A 26 11.00 -9.24 17.96
CA GLU A 26 11.02 -10.64 18.43
C GLU A 26 9.60 -11.19 18.63
N ASP A 27 8.74 -10.44 19.33
CA ASP A 27 7.37 -10.83 19.59
C ASP A 27 6.53 -10.85 18.31
N PHE A 28 6.78 -9.93 17.39
CA PHE A 28 6.08 -9.88 16.11
C PHE A 28 6.39 -11.11 15.24
N ILE A 29 7.67 -11.51 15.15
CA ILE A 29 8.05 -12.73 14.41
C ILE A 29 7.46 -13.97 15.07
N ARG A 30 7.51 -14.04 16.41
CA ARG A 30 6.91 -15.15 17.16
C ARG A 30 5.42 -15.26 16.87
N LYS A 31 4.67 -14.17 16.99
CA LYS A 31 3.23 -14.13 16.68
C LYS A 31 2.97 -14.51 15.22
N SER A 32 3.75 -13.98 14.27
CA SER A 32 3.61 -14.30 12.85
C SER A 32 3.85 -15.78 12.56
N PHE A 33 4.82 -16.40 13.24
CA PHE A 33 5.10 -17.84 13.14
C PHE A 33 3.95 -18.68 13.69
N PHE A 34 3.47 -18.39 14.91
CA PHE A 34 2.36 -19.13 15.51
C PHE A 34 1.06 -18.95 14.73
N LEU A 35 0.78 -17.75 14.23
CA LEU A 35 -0.41 -17.47 13.42
C LEU A 35 -0.35 -18.21 12.08
N ALA A 36 0.82 -18.23 11.41
CA ALA A 36 1.02 -19.01 10.19
C ALA A 36 0.83 -20.51 10.45
N LEU A 37 1.40 -21.02 11.54
CA LEU A 37 1.31 -22.44 11.90
C LEU A 37 -0.15 -22.84 12.19
N PHE A 38 -0.85 -22.05 13.00
CA PHE A 38 -2.27 -22.27 13.29
C PHE A 38 -3.12 -22.22 12.00
N SER A 39 -2.89 -21.24 11.14
CA SER A 39 -3.60 -21.10 9.86
C SER A 39 -3.37 -22.30 8.94
N THR A 40 -2.14 -22.82 8.88
CA THR A 40 -1.82 -24.03 8.11
C THR A 40 -2.50 -25.27 8.67
N ILE A 41 -2.55 -25.44 10.00
CA ILE A 41 -3.25 -26.58 10.62
C ILE A 41 -4.75 -26.54 10.28
N VAL A 42 -5.37 -25.36 10.37
CA VAL A 42 -6.79 -25.19 10.01
C VAL A 42 -7.02 -25.50 8.53
N LEU A 43 -6.17 -25.00 7.64
CA LEU A 43 -6.22 -25.30 6.20
C LEU A 43 -6.06 -26.79 5.90
N LEU A 44 -5.11 -27.45 6.57
CA LEU A 44 -4.86 -28.88 6.43
C LEU A 44 -6.08 -29.67 6.90
N PHE A 45 -6.66 -29.33 8.05
CA PHE A 45 -7.87 -29.96 8.57
C PHE A 45 -9.05 -29.82 7.60
N ILE A 46 -9.29 -28.62 7.08
CA ILE A 46 -10.34 -28.36 6.07
C ILE A 46 -10.07 -29.18 4.79
N SER A 47 -8.83 -29.21 4.32
CA SER A 47 -8.47 -29.96 3.10
C SER A 47 -8.73 -31.45 3.24
N ILE A 48 -8.48 -32.03 4.43
CA ILE A 48 -8.75 -33.44 4.72
C ILE A 48 -10.25 -33.70 4.69
N LEU A 49 -11.06 -32.86 5.34
CA LEU A 49 -12.52 -33.00 5.34
C LEU A 49 -13.11 -32.96 3.92
N VAL A 50 -12.63 -32.05 3.09
CA VAL A 50 -13.08 -31.93 1.69
C VAL A 50 -12.67 -33.16 0.86
N LEU A 51 -11.45 -33.66 1.03
CA LEU A 51 -10.96 -34.83 0.30
C LEU A 51 -11.68 -36.12 0.67
N ILE A 52 -12.03 -36.31 1.95
CA ILE A 52 -12.85 -37.44 2.42
C ILE A 52 -14.22 -37.41 1.74
N LYS A 53 -14.87 -36.24 1.66
CA LYS A 53 -16.18 -36.08 1.00
C LYS A 53 -16.13 -36.35 -0.52
N LEU A 54 -14.97 -36.17 -1.14
CA LEU A 54 -14.75 -36.38 -2.57
C LEU A 54 -14.19 -37.76 -2.91
N GLU A 55 -14.06 -38.66 -1.92
CA GLU A 55 -13.47 -40.01 -2.04
C GLU A 55 -12.07 -40.01 -2.69
N LYS A 56 -11.31 -38.91 -2.56
CA LYS A 56 -9.96 -38.77 -3.09
C LYS A 56 -8.91 -39.16 -2.05
N SER A 57 -7.71 -39.52 -2.53
CA SER A 57 -6.59 -39.84 -1.66
C SER A 57 -6.25 -38.69 -0.70
N VAL A 58 -6.24 -38.99 0.60
CA VAL A 58 -5.90 -38.04 1.69
C VAL A 58 -4.46 -37.55 1.58
N LEU A 59 -3.59 -38.28 0.87
CA LEU A 59 -2.20 -37.87 0.59
C LEU A 59 -2.11 -36.51 -0.13
N LEU A 60 -3.15 -36.14 -0.89
CA LEU A 60 -3.23 -34.83 -1.56
C LEU A 60 -3.31 -33.65 -0.57
N ALA A 61 -3.71 -33.87 0.69
CA ALA A 61 -3.74 -32.83 1.71
C ALA A 61 -2.34 -32.31 2.06
N PHE A 62 -1.28 -33.13 1.91
CA PHE A 62 0.10 -32.72 2.19
C PHE A 62 0.63 -31.65 1.24
N LEU A 63 -0.03 -31.45 0.07
CA LEU A 63 0.27 -30.33 -0.83
C LEU A 63 0.03 -28.96 -0.18
N SER A 64 -0.67 -28.91 0.96
CA SER A 64 -0.88 -27.69 1.74
C SER A 64 0.32 -27.28 2.61
N ILE A 65 1.31 -28.16 2.84
CA ILE A 65 2.50 -27.83 3.64
C ILE A 65 3.28 -26.60 3.11
N PRO A 66 3.60 -26.48 1.81
CA PRO A 66 4.29 -25.29 1.30
C PRO A 66 3.52 -23.98 1.50
N ILE A 67 2.20 -24.03 1.73
CA ILE A 67 1.37 -22.85 2.03
C ILE A 67 1.80 -22.20 3.34
N PHE A 68 2.34 -22.96 4.30
CA PHE A 68 2.91 -22.39 5.53
C PHE A 68 3.95 -21.32 5.24
N PHE A 69 4.89 -21.61 4.33
CA PHE A 69 5.97 -20.67 4.01
C PHE A 69 5.42 -19.40 3.34
N ILE A 70 4.42 -19.56 2.47
CA ILE A 70 3.73 -18.44 1.80
C ILE A 70 3.00 -17.57 2.84
N LEU A 71 2.23 -18.17 3.74
CA LEU A 71 1.51 -17.46 4.80
C LEU A 71 2.46 -16.76 5.77
N PHE A 72 3.54 -17.42 6.16
CA PHE A 72 4.55 -16.83 7.03
C PHE A 72 5.20 -15.60 6.40
N LEU A 73 5.60 -15.68 5.12
CA LEU A 73 6.11 -14.53 4.38
C LEU A 73 5.08 -13.40 4.24
N PHE A 74 3.81 -13.76 4.05
CA PHE A 74 2.71 -12.78 3.98
C PHE A 74 2.56 -12.02 5.30
N PHE A 75 2.55 -12.72 6.44
CA PHE A 75 2.45 -12.10 7.76
C PHE A 75 3.65 -11.21 8.09
N ILE A 76 4.87 -11.67 7.79
CA ILE A 76 6.08 -10.86 7.99
C ILE A 76 6.06 -9.59 7.13
N LYS A 77 5.52 -9.64 5.91
CA LYS A 77 5.43 -8.46 5.02
C LYS A 77 4.24 -7.55 5.32
N SER A 78 3.34 -7.94 6.22
CA SER A 78 2.14 -7.17 6.56
C SER A 78 2.44 -5.74 7.06
N PRO A 79 3.44 -5.50 7.95
CA PRO A 79 3.81 -4.15 8.39
C PRO A 79 4.21 -3.26 7.21
N ARG A 80 5.01 -3.77 6.28
CA ARG A 80 5.40 -3.04 5.07
C ARG A 80 4.22 -2.63 4.21
N VAL A 81 3.21 -3.48 4.06
CA VAL A 81 1.98 -3.15 3.31
C VAL A 81 1.19 -2.05 4.03
N LYS A 82 1.06 -2.14 5.37
CA LYS A 82 0.42 -1.10 6.19
C LYS A 82 1.18 0.23 6.12
N ALA A 83 2.50 0.21 6.21
CA ALA A 83 3.36 1.38 6.07
C ALA A 83 3.17 2.02 4.69
N LYS A 84 3.16 1.24 3.61
CA LYS A 84 2.90 1.74 2.24
C LYS A 84 1.52 2.38 2.10
N LYS A 85 0.50 1.84 2.76
CA LYS A 85 -0.83 2.47 2.80
C LYS A 85 -0.76 3.82 3.52
N GLN A 86 -0.06 3.92 4.64
CA GLN A 86 0.13 5.18 5.35
C GLN A 86 0.91 6.21 4.53
N VAL A 87 1.95 5.80 3.79
CA VAL A 87 2.66 6.71 2.86
C VAL A 87 1.68 7.35 1.89
N ARG A 88 0.83 6.55 1.24
CA ARG A 88 -0.18 7.06 0.31
C ARG A 88 -1.16 8.01 1.00
N GLU A 89 -1.60 7.70 2.22
CA GLU A 89 -2.52 8.56 2.97
C GLU A 89 -1.88 9.89 3.38
N ILE A 90 -0.60 9.91 3.77
CA ILE A 90 0.15 11.12 4.10
C ILE A 90 0.41 11.95 2.85
N ASP A 91 0.88 11.32 1.77
CA ASP A 91 1.23 12.00 0.52
C ASP A 91 0.00 12.63 -0.16
N LYS A 92 -1.20 12.09 0.06
CA LYS A 92 -2.44 12.75 -0.38
C LYS A 92 -2.67 14.10 0.30
N GLU A 93 -2.45 14.15 1.62
CA GLU A 93 -2.75 15.34 2.41
C GLU A 93 -1.61 16.35 2.42
N ILE A 94 -0.38 15.93 2.11
CA ILE A 94 0.83 16.75 2.30
C ILE A 94 0.78 18.11 1.58
N VAL A 95 0.25 18.17 0.35
CA VAL A 95 0.19 19.43 -0.40
C VAL A 95 -0.83 20.38 0.22
N TYR A 96 -2.02 19.88 0.55
CA TYR A 96 -3.08 20.67 1.16
C TYR A 96 -2.70 21.14 2.57
N ALA A 97 -2.22 20.23 3.42
CA ALA A 97 -1.75 20.53 4.76
C ALA A 97 -0.55 21.47 4.76
N GLY A 98 0.40 21.28 3.82
CA GLY A 98 1.53 22.18 3.64
C GLY A 98 1.10 23.59 3.21
N ARG A 99 0.11 23.73 2.33
CA ARG A 99 -0.43 25.05 1.94
C ARG A 99 -1.14 25.72 3.11
N PHE A 100 -1.94 24.96 3.86
CA PHE A 100 -2.59 25.48 5.07
C PHE A 100 -1.55 25.99 6.08
N LEU A 101 -0.50 25.20 6.34
CA LEU A 101 0.62 25.57 7.20
C LEU A 101 1.30 26.86 6.72
N LEU A 102 1.57 26.97 5.41
CA LEU A 102 2.16 28.18 4.82
C LEU A 102 1.29 29.43 4.96
N ILE A 103 -0.03 29.30 4.78
CA ILE A 103 -0.97 30.42 4.91
C ILE A 103 -0.98 30.95 6.34
N GLU A 104 -1.03 30.05 7.32
CA GLU A 104 -0.98 30.42 8.73
C GLU A 104 0.35 31.07 9.13
N LEU A 105 1.49 30.51 8.70
CA LEU A 105 2.80 31.12 8.91
C LEU A 105 2.90 32.52 8.28
N SER A 106 2.42 32.66 7.05
CA SER A 106 2.40 33.95 6.34
C SER A 106 1.48 34.98 7.01
N SER A 107 0.50 34.52 7.79
CA SER A 107 -0.40 35.35 8.59
C SER A 107 0.18 35.71 9.96
N GLY A 108 1.43 35.32 10.25
CA GLY A 108 2.10 35.60 11.53
C GLY A 108 1.73 34.64 12.66
N ILE A 109 1.05 33.52 12.37
CA ILE A 109 0.74 32.51 13.38
C ILE A 109 2.05 31.77 13.74
N PRO A 110 2.38 31.61 15.03
CA PRO A 110 3.58 30.87 15.44
C PRO A 110 3.56 29.42 14.96
N LEU A 111 4.72 28.91 14.52
CA LEU A 111 4.87 27.56 13.95
C LEU A 111 4.29 26.45 14.85
N TYR A 112 4.46 26.55 16.16
CA TYR A 112 3.85 25.61 17.12
C TYR A 112 2.33 25.55 16.99
N ASN A 113 1.66 26.71 16.98
CA ASN A 113 0.21 26.81 16.84
C ASN A 113 -0.24 26.31 15.47
N THR A 114 0.53 26.62 14.42
CA THR A 114 0.26 26.13 13.08
C THR A 114 0.30 24.60 13.01
N MET A 115 1.32 23.98 13.62
CA MET A 115 1.41 22.51 13.69
C MET A 115 0.22 21.91 14.46
N LEU A 116 -0.22 22.56 15.56
CA LEU A 116 -1.43 22.17 16.29
C LEU A 116 -2.68 22.27 15.40
N ASN A 117 -2.84 23.35 14.65
CA ASN A 117 -3.99 23.55 13.77
C ASN A 117 -4.02 22.49 12.65
N VAL A 118 -2.89 22.25 11.98
CA VAL A 118 -2.76 21.14 11.01
C VAL A 118 -3.11 19.80 11.64
N SER A 119 -2.71 19.57 12.89
CA SER A 119 -3.01 18.33 13.61
C SER A 119 -4.50 18.11 13.91
N ASN A 120 -5.29 19.18 13.95
CA ASN A 120 -6.74 19.14 14.15
C ASN A 120 -7.50 19.00 12.83
N VAL A 121 -7.03 19.67 11.77
CA VAL A 121 -7.73 19.75 10.47
C VAL A 121 -7.51 18.48 9.63
N TYR A 122 -6.30 17.92 9.64
CA TYR A 122 -5.94 16.83 8.73
C TYR A 122 -5.79 15.48 9.46
N PRO A 123 -6.61 14.46 9.15
CA PRO A 123 -6.65 13.24 9.95
C PRO A 123 -5.45 12.32 9.74
N LYS A 124 -4.79 12.32 8.58
CA LYS A 124 -3.69 11.37 8.30
C LYS A 124 -2.35 11.98 8.64
N ILE A 125 -2.01 13.11 8.03
CA ILE A 125 -0.75 13.83 8.27
C ILE A 125 -0.75 14.53 9.63
N GLY A 126 -1.91 15.01 10.09
CA GLY A 126 -2.03 15.72 11.37
C GLY A 126 -1.72 14.85 12.58
N ARG A 127 -1.86 13.53 12.49
CA ARG A 127 -1.39 12.61 13.56
C ARG A 127 0.11 12.71 13.81
N HIS A 128 0.90 12.95 12.77
CA HIS A 128 2.34 13.12 12.92
C HIS A 128 2.70 14.50 13.47
N PHE A 129 1.99 15.55 13.06
CA PHE A 129 2.14 16.88 13.68
C PHE A 129 1.75 16.87 15.15
N ARG A 130 0.70 16.13 15.53
CA ARG A 130 0.35 15.90 16.94
C ARG A 130 1.50 15.24 17.69
N GLU A 131 2.18 14.27 17.07
CA GLU A 131 3.33 13.61 17.66
C GLU A 131 4.51 14.56 17.89
N VAL A 132 4.69 15.55 17.00
CA VAL A 132 5.68 16.63 17.20
C VAL A 132 5.25 17.54 18.35
N THR A 133 4.01 18.04 18.36
CA THR A 133 3.54 18.98 19.39
C THR A 133 3.54 18.34 20.77
N ASN A 134 3.11 17.08 20.91
CA ASN A 134 3.14 16.35 22.17
C ASN A 134 4.56 16.21 22.74
N ARG A 135 5.57 16.04 21.88
CA ARG A 135 6.99 15.99 22.31
C ARG A 135 7.46 17.35 22.80
N ILE A 136 7.01 18.43 22.17
CA ILE A 136 7.33 19.79 22.59
C ILE A 136 6.67 20.09 23.95
N GLU A 137 5.42 19.68 24.15
CA GLU A 137 4.69 19.85 25.42
C GLU A 137 5.38 19.15 26.60
N ILE A 138 6.02 18.00 26.39
CA ILE A 138 6.83 17.32 27.42
C ILE A 138 8.24 17.89 27.58
N GLY A 139 8.54 19.04 26.96
CA GLY A 139 9.79 19.79 27.14
C GLY A 139 10.91 19.45 26.15
N ARG A 140 10.64 18.75 25.04
CA ARG A 140 11.65 18.55 23.99
C ARG A 140 11.81 19.83 23.14
N PRO A 141 13.04 20.20 22.74
CA PRO A 141 13.25 21.23 21.72
C PRO A 141 12.51 20.89 20.43
N MET A 142 11.99 21.90 19.74
CA MET A 142 11.15 21.73 18.54
C MET A 142 11.87 20.97 17.43
N GLU A 143 13.14 21.30 17.20
CA GLU A 143 14.01 20.69 16.21
C GLU A 143 14.21 19.20 16.51
N THR A 144 14.47 18.86 17.78
CA THR A 144 14.64 17.48 18.23
C THR A 144 13.33 16.69 18.13
N ALA A 145 12.20 17.29 18.51
CA ALA A 145 10.88 16.68 18.38
C ALA A 145 10.55 16.35 16.92
N MET A 146 10.93 17.23 15.99
CA MET A 146 10.76 17.00 14.56
C MET A 146 11.70 15.90 14.04
N ASP A 147 12.97 15.91 14.45
CA ASP A 147 13.96 14.89 14.07
C ASP A 147 13.51 13.48 14.48
N GLU A 148 12.95 13.33 15.69
CA GLU A 148 12.39 12.04 16.13
C GLU A 148 11.20 11.59 15.25
N VAL A 149 10.33 12.50 14.82
CA VAL A 149 9.19 12.17 13.93
C VAL A 149 9.63 11.89 12.49
N ILE A 150 10.69 12.55 12.02
CA ILE A 150 11.34 12.34 10.72
C ILE A 150 11.82 10.89 10.59
N GLU A 151 12.40 10.33 11.65
CA GLU A 151 12.88 8.94 11.69
C GLU A 151 11.73 7.92 11.66
N LEU A 152 10.62 8.24 12.32
CA LEU A 152 9.46 7.34 12.46
C LEU A 152 8.51 7.40 11.26
N THR A 153 8.50 8.50 10.53
CA THR A 153 7.62 8.71 9.38
C THR A 153 7.97 7.76 8.22
N PRO A 154 6.96 7.05 7.65
CA PRO A 154 7.19 6.21 6.47
C PRO A 154 7.24 6.99 5.15
N SER A 155 6.63 8.18 5.07
CA SER A 155 6.59 8.99 3.84
C SER A 155 7.91 9.74 3.61
N PRO A 156 8.62 9.51 2.49
CA PRO A 156 9.82 10.28 2.16
C PRO A 156 9.53 11.76 1.91
N ASN A 157 8.38 12.09 1.31
CA ASN A 157 8.00 13.48 1.04
C ASN A 157 7.71 14.23 2.33
N PHE A 158 7.02 13.60 3.27
CA PHE A 158 6.78 14.19 4.58
C PHE A 158 8.06 14.29 5.41
N ARG A 159 8.98 13.34 5.27
CA ARG A 159 10.32 13.44 5.86
C ARG A 159 11.08 14.66 5.35
N LYS A 160 11.11 14.89 4.03
CA LYS A 160 11.74 16.09 3.43
C LYS A 160 11.07 17.37 3.94
N PHE A 161 9.74 17.37 4.03
CA PHE A 161 8.95 18.50 4.50
C PHE A 161 9.30 18.89 5.95
N LEU A 162 9.25 17.93 6.89
CA LEU A 162 9.62 18.18 8.29
C LEU A 162 11.11 18.54 8.42
N TRP A 163 11.98 17.87 7.67
CA TRP A 163 13.41 18.17 7.69
C TRP A 163 13.68 19.61 7.26
N GLN A 164 12.97 20.12 6.25
CA GLN A 164 13.12 21.50 5.79
C GLN A 164 12.73 22.51 6.88
N ILE A 165 11.64 22.25 7.60
CA ILE A 165 11.21 23.11 8.72
C ILE A 165 12.27 23.06 9.85
N SER A 166 12.71 21.86 10.24
CA SER A 166 13.70 21.65 11.31
C SER A 166 15.05 22.32 10.97
N ASN A 167 15.46 22.23 9.70
CA ASN A 167 16.66 22.90 9.21
C ASN A 167 16.51 24.43 9.21
N SER A 168 15.35 24.96 8.81
CA SER A 168 15.10 26.40 8.84
C SER A 168 15.11 26.98 10.25
N LEU A 169 14.57 26.25 11.23
CA LEU A 169 14.68 26.61 12.64
C LEU A 169 16.13 26.67 13.12
N ARG A 170 16.94 25.64 12.83
CA ARG A 170 18.36 25.60 13.20
C ARG A 170 19.18 26.73 12.58
N THR A 171 18.87 27.13 11.35
CA THR A 171 19.60 28.19 10.65
C THR A 171 19.04 29.59 10.90
N GLY A 172 17.90 29.71 11.59
CA GLY A 172 17.19 30.97 11.75
C GLY A 172 16.65 31.55 10.43
N SER A 173 16.51 30.72 9.39
CA SER A 173 15.96 31.16 8.11
C SER A 173 14.44 31.17 8.13
N ASP A 174 13.84 31.93 7.20
CA ASP A 174 12.38 31.98 7.05
C ASP A 174 11.81 30.60 6.70
N VAL A 175 11.08 30.02 7.65
CA VAL A 175 10.44 28.70 7.53
C VAL A 175 9.42 28.70 6.39
N GLY A 176 8.66 29.78 6.22
CA GLY A 176 7.63 29.88 5.17
C GLY A 176 8.22 29.85 3.77
N LEU A 177 9.29 30.61 3.51
CA LEU A 177 9.97 30.63 2.21
C LEU A 177 10.60 29.27 1.89
N ALA A 178 11.30 28.68 2.84
CA ALA A 178 11.91 27.37 2.68
C ALA A 178 10.86 26.28 2.43
N LEU A 179 9.75 26.34 3.16
CA LEU A 179 8.65 25.39 3.04
C LEU A 179 7.90 25.52 1.71
N LYS A 180 7.75 26.73 1.19
CA LYS A 180 7.14 26.97 -0.12
C LYS A 180 7.92 26.26 -1.23
N GLY A 181 9.24 26.35 -1.20
CA GLY A 181 10.11 25.70 -2.18
C GLY A 181 9.95 24.17 -2.21
N ILE A 182 9.99 23.52 -1.05
CA ILE A 182 9.80 22.06 -0.96
C ILE A 182 8.37 21.64 -1.30
N LEU A 183 7.36 22.43 -0.94
CA LEU A 183 5.97 22.14 -1.25
C LEU A 183 5.69 22.23 -2.76
N ASP A 184 6.24 23.25 -3.43
CA ASP A 184 6.14 23.39 -4.88
C ASP A 184 6.85 22.22 -5.59
N GLN A 185 7.99 21.75 -5.04
CA GLN A 185 8.65 20.54 -5.55
C GLN A 185 7.75 19.31 -5.41
N ILE A 186 7.20 19.05 -4.22
CA ILE A 186 6.32 17.90 -3.98
C ILE A 186 5.08 17.97 -4.88
N SER A 187 4.49 19.15 -5.03
CA SER A 187 3.34 19.37 -5.93
C SER A 187 3.70 19.08 -7.38
N ARG A 188 4.89 19.47 -7.85
CA ARG A 188 5.37 19.14 -9.20
C ARG A 188 5.61 17.64 -9.37
N GLU A 189 6.20 16.98 -8.39
CA GLU A 189 6.42 15.52 -8.39
C GLU A 189 5.07 14.78 -8.51
N GLN A 190 4.06 15.18 -7.73
CA GLN A 190 2.71 14.63 -7.79
C GLN A 190 2.03 14.84 -9.15
N LEU A 191 2.17 16.03 -9.75
CA LEU A 191 1.67 16.30 -11.11
C LEU A 191 2.36 15.41 -12.15
N LEU A 192 3.67 15.18 -12.01
CA LEU A 192 4.42 14.28 -12.89
C LEU A 192 3.97 12.83 -12.73
N GLU A 193 3.68 12.37 -11.51
CA GLU A 193 3.13 11.03 -11.27
C GLU A 193 1.78 10.83 -11.96
N VAL A 194 0.88 11.82 -11.87
CA VAL A 194 -0.42 11.73 -12.54
C VAL A 194 -0.28 11.78 -14.05
N LYS A 195 0.58 12.64 -14.60
CA LYS A 195 0.89 12.65 -16.04
C LYS A 195 1.48 11.33 -16.50
N ALA A 196 2.41 10.75 -15.73
CA ALA A 196 3.01 9.45 -16.04
C ALA A 196 1.99 8.31 -15.97
N TYR A 197 1.07 8.35 -15.01
CA TYR A 197 -0.04 7.41 -14.94
C TYR A 197 -0.96 7.52 -16.16
N GLY A 198 -1.34 8.73 -16.56
CA GLY A 198 -2.14 8.97 -17.77
C GLY A 198 -1.45 8.41 -19.03
N LYS A 199 -0.14 8.64 -19.18
CA LYS A 199 0.65 8.07 -20.28
C LYS A 199 0.68 6.54 -20.29
N LYS A 200 0.75 5.90 -19.11
CA LYS A 200 0.70 4.44 -18.97
C LYS A 200 -0.70 3.85 -19.21
N LEU A 201 -1.76 4.64 -18.98
CA LEU A 201 -3.13 4.19 -19.14
C LEU A 201 -3.46 3.90 -20.61
N ASN A 202 -2.96 4.72 -21.55
CA ASN A 202 -3.26 4.57 -22.97
C ASN A 202 -2.92 3.15 -23.52
N PRO A 203 -1.68 2.64 -23.39
CA PRO A 203 -1.37 1.27 -23.83
C PRO A 203 -2.11 0.20 -23.02
N MET A 204 -2.39 0.42 -21.72
CA MET A 204 -3.19 -0.52 -20.94
C MET A 204 -4.63 -0.65 -21.47
N VAL A 205 -5.24 0.44 -21.91
CA VAL A 205 -6.57 0.42 -22.55
C VAL A 205 -6.52 -0.32 -23.88
N MET A 206 -5.47 -0.12 -24.68
CA MET A 206 -5.29 -0.86 -25.94
C MET A 206 -5.19 -2.38 -25.69
N PHE A 207 -4.37 -2.81 -24.72
CA PHE A 207 -4.29 -4.23 -24.36
C PHE A 207 -5.61 -4.78 -23.81
N TYR A 208 -6.35 -3.99 -23.02
CA TYR A 208 -7.68 -4.38 -22.56
C TYR A 208 -8.64 -4.60 -23.73
N LEU A 209 -8.70 -3.68 -24.69
CA LEU A 209 -9.54 -3.84 -25.88
C LEU A 209 -9.13 -5.08 -26.68
N MET A 210 -7.84 -5.30 -26.90
CA MET A 210 -7.36 -6.45 -27.66
C MET A 210 -7.65 -7.79 -26.96
N ILE A 211 -7.28 -7.95 -25.69
CA ILE A 211 -7.27 -9.24 -25.00
C ILE A 211 -8.62 -9.53 -24.31
N ALA A 212 -9.27 -8.53 -23.75
CA ALA A 212 -10.48 -8.74 -22.96
C ALA A 212 -11.78 -8.56 -23.76
N VAL A 213 -11.72 -7.90 -24.93
CA VAL A 213 -12.90 -7.62 -25.78
C VAL A 213 -12.77 -8.25 -27.17
N ILE A 214 -11.72 -7.94 -27.92
CA ILE A 214 -11.57 -8.37 -29.33
C ILE A 214 -11.23 -9.87 -29.43
N ALA A 215 -10.20 -10.35 -28.73
CA ALA A 215 -9.80 -11.75 -28.81
C ALA A 215 -10.90 -12.74 -28.36
N PRO A 216 -11.66 -12.47 -27.28
CA PRO A 216 -12.77 -13.34 -26.90
C PRO A 216 -13.92 -13.30 -27.90
N SER A 217 -14.27 -12.12 -28.42
CA SER A 217 -15.37 -12.00 -29.39
C SER A 217 -15.05 -12.70 -30.71
N LEU A 218 -13.86 -12.45 -31.28
CA LEU A 218 -13.38 -13.18 -32.46
C LEU A 218 -13.20 -14.67 -32.18
N GLY A 219 -12.66 -15.03 -31.01
CA GLY A 219 -12.46 -16.42 -30.62
C GLY A 219 -13.77 -17.21 -30.56
N ILE A 220 -14.83 -16.61 -29.98
CA ILE A 220 -16.17 -17.20 -29.94
C ILE A 220 -16.75 -17.31 -31.36
N ALA A 221 -16.63 -16.26 -32.18
CA ALA A 221 -17.12 -16.29 -33.56
C ALA A 221 -16.42 -17.39 -34.39
N MET A 222 -15.10 -17.49 -34.29
CA MET A 222 -14.31 -18.52 -34.98
C MET A 222 -14.62 -19.92 -34.46
N LEU A 223 -14.74 -20.12 -33.14
CA LEU A 223 -15.14 -21.40 -32.57
C LEU A 223 -16.54 -21.80 -33.03
N SER A 224 -17.49 -20.86 -33.10
CA SER A 224 -18.84 -21.12 -33.61
C SER A 224 -18.82 -21.51 -35.08
N MET A 225 -18.03 -20.84 -35.91
CA MET A 225 -17.89 -21.19 -37.33
C MET A 225 -17.25 -22.58 -37.51
N LEU A 226 -16.14 -22.86 -36.82
CA LEU A 226 -15.45 -24.15 -36.89
C LEU A 226 -16.30 -25.30 -36.36
N SER A 227 -17.04 -25.08 -35.27
CA SER A 227 -18.00 -26.04 -34.72
C SER A 227 -19.04 -26.44 -35.76
N SER A 228 -19.54 -25.50 -36.56
CA SER A 228 -20.49 -25.77 -37.64
C SER A 228 -19.90 -26.60 -38.78
N PHE A 229 -18.61 -26.49 -39.08
CA PHE A 229 -17.95 -27.27 -40.14
C PHE A 229 -17.50 -28.66 -39.68
N ILE A 230 -17.02 -28.77 -38.45
CA ILE A 230 -16.44 -30.01 -37.89
C ILE A 230 -17.53 -30.88 -37.24
N GLY A 231 -18.73 -30.34 -36.98
CA GLY A 231 -19.81 -31.06 -36.29
C GLY A 231 -19.56 -31.19 -34.78
N LEU A 232 -18.73 -30.31 -34.20
CA LEU A 232 -18.52 -30.27 -32.76
C LEU A 232 -19.75 -29.66 -32.09
N ASN A 233 -20.51 -30.44 -31.32
CA ASN A 233 -21.60 -29.92 -30.51
C ASN A 233 -21.02 -29.17 -29.31
N LEU A 234 -21.11 -27.83 -29.33
CA LEU A 234 -20.79 -26.99 -28.19
C LEU A 234 -21.91 -27.12 -27.16
N ASP A 235 -21.70 -27.96 -26.15
CA ASP A 235 -22.64 -28.07 -25.02
C ASP A 235 -22.77 -26.72 -24.28
N PHE A 236 -23.94 -26.44 -23.72
CA PHE A 236 -24.21 -25.20 -22.99
C PHE A 236 -23.19 -24.98 -21.85
N ASN A 237 -22.76 -26.06 -21.20
CA ASN A 237 -21.73 -26.01 -20.16
C ASN A 237 -20.37 -25.53 -20.66
N SER A 238 -20.00 -25.86 -21.91
CA SER A 238 -18.74 -25.42 -22.51
C SER A 238 -18.75 -23.92 -22.83
N LEU A 239 -19.87 -23.41 -23.34
CA LEU A 239 -20.08 -21.99 -23.59
C LEU A 239 -20.11 -21.17 -22.30
N LEU A 240 -20.76 -21.71 -21.26
CA LEU A 240 -20.82 -21.08 -19.94
C LEU A 240 -19.42 -21.04 -19.29
N GLY A 241 -18.63 -22.10 -19.44
CA GLY A 241 -17.24 -22.14 -18.99
C GLY A 241 -16.36 -21.08 -19.67
N ILE A 242 -16.49 -20.90 -20.99
CA ILE A 242 -15.79 -19.84 -21.73
C ILE A 242 -16.24 -18.45 -21.25
N GLY A 243 -17.55 -18.24 -21.08
CA GLY A 243 -18.11 -16.98 -20.59
C GLY A 243 -17.57 -16.60 -19.20
N VAL A 244 -17.51 -17.56 -18.27
CA VAL A 244 -16.93 -17.37 -16.94
C VAL A 244 -15.43 -17.06 -17.03
N GLY A 245 -14.69 -17.75 -17.90
CA GLY A 245 -13.27 -17.48 -18.13
C GLY A 245 -13.02 -16.04 -18.61
N VAL A 246 -13.82 -15.57 -19.58
CA VAL A 246 -13.76 -14.18 -20.07
C VAL A 246 -14.11 -13.18 -18.97
N ALA A 247 -15.14 -13.46 -18.17
CA ALA A 247 -15.52 -12.60 -17.05
C ALA A 247 -14.38 -12.48 -16.01
N ILE A 248 -13.68 -13.58 -15.70
CA ILE A 248 -12.53 -13.57 -14.80
C ILE A 248 -11.40 -12.69 -15.38
N ILE A 249 -11.09 -12.83 -16.67
CA ILE A 249 -10.07 -12.01 -17.34
C ILE A 249 -10.45 -10.52 -17.25
N GLN A 250 -11.71 -10.17 -17.50
CA GLN A 250 -12.20 -8.79 -17.41
C GLN A 250 -12.08 -8.23 -15.98
N LEU A 251 -12.49 -9.01 -14.97
CA LEU A 251 -12.36 -8.61 -13.57
C LEU A 251 -10.90 -8.41 -13.16
N MET A 252 -9.99 -9.28 -13.62
CA MET A 252 -8.55 -9.14 -13.38
C MET A 252 -8.00 -7.84 -13.96
N PHE A 253 -8.36 -7.50 -15.20
CA PHE A 253 -7.92 -6.26 -15.84
C PHE A 253 -8.41 -5.01 -15.08
N ILE A 254 -9.68 -4.98 -14.68
CA ILE A 254 -10.24 -3.87 -13.89
C ILE A 254 -9.49 -3.72 -12.56
N ALA A 255 -9.19 -4.83 -11.89
CA ALA A 255 -8.45 -4.83 -10.63
C ALA A 255 -7.02 -4.26 -10.80
N VAL A 256 -6.32 -4.62 -11.87
CA VAL A 256 -4.97 -4.11 -12.19
C VAL A 256 -4.99 -2.60 -12.44
N ILE A 257 -5.93 -2.12 -13.25
CA ILE A 257 -6.05 -0.68 -13.56
C ILE A 257 -6.36 0.10 -12.28
N ARG A 258 -7.35 -0.36 -11.50
CA ARG A 258 -7.75 0.31 -10.25
C ARG A 258 -6.59 0.40 -9.25
N ASN A 259 -5.77 -0.65 -9.13
CA ASN A 259 -4.66 -0.68 -8.19
C ASN A 259 -3.42 0.12 -8.68
N SER A 260 -3.35 0.39 -9.97
CA SER A 260 -2.28 1.19 -10.59
C SER A 260 -2.50 2.71 -10.44
N ARG A 261 -3.71 3.14 -10.06
CA ARG A 261 -4.04 4.56 -9.87
C ARG A 261 -3.12 5.18 -8.79
N PRO A 262 -2.45 6.31 -9.08
CA PRO A 262 -1.65 7.01 -8.09
C PRO A 262 -2.54 7.50 -6.96
N GLY A 263 -2.03 7.41 -5.74
CA GLY A 263 -2.73 7.88 -4.55
C GLY A 263 -2.57 9.39 -4.37
N VAL A 264 -2.85 10.18 -5.39
CA VAL A 264 -2.74 11.64 -5.35
C VAL A 264 -4.12 12.23 -5.63
N GLU A 265 -4.54 13.17 -4.80
CA GLU A 265 -5.68 14.05 -5.07
C GLU A 265 -5.08 15.38 -5.55
N ILE A 266 -5.34 15.74 -6.81
CA ILE A 266 -4.96 17.03 -7.39
C ILE A 266 -6.23 17.86 -7.44
#